data_AF-A0A499UTV8-F1
#
_entry.id   AF-A0A499UTV8-F1
#
_cell.length_a   1.000
_cell.length_b   1.000
_cell.length_c   1.000
_cell.angle_alpha   90.00
_cell.angle_beta   90.00
_cell.angle_gamma   90.00
#
_symmetry.space_group_name_H-M   'P 1'
#
loop_
_entity.id
_entity.type
_entity.pdbx_description
1 polymer ?
#
loop_
_entity_poly.entity_id
_entity_poly.type
_entity_poly.pdbx_seq_one_letter_code
_entity_poly.pdbx_strand_id
1 'polypeptide(L)'
;MSSQTPSSGPVPASSGGERHKPRVAVVFGGRSSEHAISVVTAGAVLRAIDREKYDVLPIGITADGRWALTADEPERMAIANRELPSVERLAESGEGSVVLPVDPGNREVVYSEPGSVPKALGDVDVVFPMLHGPYGEDGTLQGLLELSGVPYVGAGVLASAVGMDKEYMKRVFVSFGLPVGPYEVIRPGSGSRNLPPPAAGSWSSPRSTAGRSS
;
A
#
# COMPACT_ATOMS: atom_id res chain seq x y z
N MET A 1 49.78 40.80 -10.30
CA MET A 1 49.44 39.67 -9.41
C MET A 1 48.74 38.63 -10.26
N SER A 2 49.47 37.57 -10.63
CA SER A 2 49.02 36.57 -11.59
C SER A 2 47.97 35.64 -10.98
N SER A 3 46.80 35.54 -11.62
CA SER A 3 45.73 34.61 -11.28
C SER A 3 46.10 33.19 -11.76
N GLN A 4 46.29 32.25 -10.84
CA GLN A 4 46.34 30.82 -11.15
C GLN A 4 44.95 30.21 -11.02
N THR A 5 44.47 29.60 -12.09
CA THR A 5 43.29 28.73 -12.11
C THR A 5 43.68 27.36 -11.56
N PRO A 6 42.91 26.73 -10.65
CA PRO A 6 43.20 25.37 -10.23
C PRO A 6 42.78 24.37 -11.31
N SER A 7 43.72 23.48 -11.66
CA SER A 7 43.56 22.35 -12.58
C SER A 7 42.66 21.28 -11.95
N SER A 8 41.54 20.96 -12.61
CA SER A 8 40.68 19.81 -12.26
C SER A 8 41.33 18.50 -12.71
N GLY A 9 41.89 17.75 -11.77
CA GLY A 9 42.31 16.36 -12.02
C GLY A 9 41.10 15.45 -12.27
N PRO A 10 41.30 14.27 -12.91
CA PRO A 10 40.22 13.34 -13.17
C PRO A 10 39.64 12.79 -11.86
N VAL A 11 38.33 12.88 -11.71
CA VAL A 11 37.60 12.17 -10.63
C VAL A 11 37.77 10.66 -10.88
N PRO A 12 38.22 9.86 -9.90
CA PRO A 12 38.38 8.43 -10.11
C PRO A 12 37.00 7.81 -10.39
N ALA A 13 36.90 7.08 -11.51
CA ALA A 13 35.72 6.32 -11.88
C ALA A 13 35.41 5.30 -10.76
N SER A 14 34.20 5.35 -10.21
CA SER A 14 33.71 4.35 -9.28
C SER A 14 33.73 2.97 -9.96
N SER A 15 34.50 2.06 -9.38
CA SER A 15 34.58 0.65 -9.77
C SER A 15 33.19 0.02 -9.84
N GLY A 16 32.88 -0.61 -10.98
CA GLY A 16 31.60 -1.28 -11.24
C GLY A 16 31.40 -2.49 -10.35
N GLY A 17 30.74 -2.29 -9.20
CA GLY A 17 29.93 -3.35 -8.61
C GLY A 17 28.70 -3.56 -9.49
N GLU A 18 28.30 -4.82 -9.71
CA GLU A 18 27.01 -5.10 -10.34
C GLU A 18 25.94 -4.30 -9.61
N ARG A 19 25.20 -3.47 -10.35
CA ARG A 19 24.11 -2.68 -9.77
C ARG A 19 23.06 -3.68 -9.28
N HIS A 20 22.90 -3.79 -7.97
CA HIS A 20 21.79 -4.51 -7.36
C HIS A 20 20.47 -3.97 -7.93
N LYS A 21 19.63 -4.87 -8.47
CA LYS A 21 18.28 -4.52 -8.93
C LYS A 21 17.46 -4.13 -7.69
N PRO A 22 16.88 -2.93 -7.61
CA PRO A 22 16.08 -2.56 -6.45
C PRO A 22 14.94 -3.56 -6.24
N ARG A 23 14.77 -4.04 -5.00
CA ARG A 23 13.71 -4.98 -4.65
C ARG A 23 12.41 -4.24 -4.32
N VAL A 24 11.38 -4.51 -5.10
CA VAL A 24 10.05 -3.94 -4.99
C VAL A 24 9.12 -4.95 -4.32
N ALA A 25 8.67 -4.65 -3.10
CA ALA A 25 7.61 -5.41 -2.47
C ALA A 25 6.25 -4.92 -3.00
N VAL A 26 5.55 -5.75 -3.79
CA VAL A 26 4.21 -5.45 -4.27
C VAL A 26 3.22 -5.97 -3.22
N VAL A 27 2.58 -5.05 -2.49
CA VAL A 27 1.68 -5.37 -1.36
C VAL A 27 0.23 -5.22 -1.79
N PHE A 28 -0.60 -6.27 -1.65
CA PHE A 28 -1.97 -6.28 -2.18
C PHE A 28 -2.96 -7.10 -1.33
N GLY A 29 -4.23 -7.16 -1.73
CA GLY A 29 -5.33 -7.76 -0.97
C GLY A 29 -5.90 -6.82 0.09
N GLY A 30 -5.84 -7.25 1.35
CA GLY A 30 -6.24 -6.48 2.52
C GLY A 30 -7.63 -6.82 3.07
N ARG A 31 -7.93 -6.25 4.24
CA ARG A 31 -9.20 -6.39 4.96
C ARG A 31 -10.22 -5.39 4.43
N SER A 32 -10.64 -5.58 3.19
CA SER A 32 -11.49 -4.65 2.45
C SER A 32 -12.51 -5.38 1.58
N SER A 33 -13.67 -4.77 1.33
CA SER A 33 -14.61 -5.24 0.32
C SER A 33 -14.01 -5.23 -1.10
N GLU A 34 -12.95 -4.46 -1.30
CA GLU A 34 -12.22 -4.33 -2.56
C GLU A 34 -11.00 -5.26 -2.64
N HIS A 35 -10.90 -6.26 -1.76
CA HIS A 35 -9.80 -7.23 -1.71
C HIS A 35 -9.50 -7.84 -3.10
N ALA A 36 -10.51 -8.34 -3.80
CA ALA A 36 -10.32 -8.95 -5.11
C ALA A 36 -9.85 -7.94 -6.18
N ILE A 37 -10.31 -6.69 -6.08
CA ILE A 37 -9.87 -5.61 -6.98
C ILE A 37 -8.38 -5.31 -6.75
N SER A 38 -7.97 -5.25 -5.48
CA SER A 38 -6.56 -5.09 -5.11
C SER A 38 -5.67 -6.19 -5.69
N VAL A 39 -6.11 -7.46 -5.60
CA VAL A 39 -5.40 -8.61 -6.20
C VAL A 39 -5.29 -8.47 -7.73
N VAL A 40 -6.37 -8.09 -8.41
CA VAL A 40 -6.36 -7.87 -9.87
C VAL A 40 -5.39 -6.75 -10.27
N THR A 41 -5.39 -5.63 -9.53
CA THR A 41 -4.48 -4.51 -9.74
C THR A 41 -3.03 -4.95 -9.58
N ALA A 42 -2.71 -5.72 -8.54
CA ALA A 42 -1.38 -6.28 -8.34
C ALA A 42 -0.95 -7.18 -9.50
N GLY A 43 -1.83 -8.06 -9.98
CA GLY A 43 -1.55 -8.89 -11.15
C GLY A 43 -1.23 -8.08 -12.40
N ALA A 44 -1.86 -6.91 -12.60
CA ALA A 44 -1.53 -6.02 -13.71
C ALA A 44 -0.12 -5.39 -13.55
N VAL A 45 0.23 -4.98 -12.34
CA VAL A 45 1.58 -4.45 -12.04
C VAL A 45 2.66 -5.51 -12.23
N LEU A 46 2.45 -6.73 -11.71
CA LEU A 46 3.39 -7.84 -11.83
C LEU A 46 3.64 -8.28 -13.28
N ARG A 47 2.65 -8.11 -14.17
CA ARG A 47 2.84 -8.31 -15.62
C ARG A 47 3.64 -7.19 -16.29
N ALA A 48 3.49 -5.96 -15.83
CA ALA A 48 4.05 -4.79 -16.48
C ALA A 48 5.44 -4.41 -15.96
N ILE A 49 5.79 -4.80 -14.73
CA ILE A 49 7.05 -4.43 -14.09
C ILE A 49 8.27 -5.02 -14.82
N ASP A 50 9.26 -4.17 -15.07
CA ASP A 50 10.48 -4.53 -15.78
C ASP A 50 11.41 -5.37 -14.88
N ARG A 51 11.38 -6.70 -15.09
CA ARG A 51 12.18 -7.69 -14.35
C ARG A 51 13.68 -7.58 -14.63
N GLU A 52 14.08 -6.89 -15.69
CA GLU A 52 15.49 -6.59 -15.94
C GLU A 52 15.99 -5.44 -15.06
N LYS A 53 15.09 -4.62 -14.52
CA LYS A 53 15.44 -3.51 -13.63
C LYS A 53 15.13 -3.76 -12.17
N TYR A 54 14.11 -4.55 -11.87
CA TYR A 54 13.61 -4.74 -10.50
C TYR A 54 13.54 -6.21 -10.12
N ASP A 55 13.97 -6.49 -8.89
CA ASP A 55 13.58 -7.71 -8.18
C ASP A 55 12.20 -7.47 -7.58
N VAL A 56 11.31 -8.45 -7.63
CA VAL A 56 9.92 -8.26 -7.19
C VAL A 56 9.55 -9.30 -6.15
N LEU A 57 8.98 -8.84 -5.05
CA LEU A 57 8.49 -9.67 -3.96
C LEU A 57 6.97 -9.48 -3.80
N PRO A 58 6.14 -10.40 -4.31
CA PRO A 58 4.69 -10.34 -4.12
C PRO A 58 4.30 -10.69 -2.69
N ILE A 59 3.60 -9.78 -2.01
CA ILE A 59 3.12 -9.97 -0.64
C ILE A 59 1.61 -9.69 -0.60
N GLY A 60 0.81 -10.71 -0.36
CA GLY A 60 -0.62 -10.57 -0.20
C GLY A 60 -1.00 -10.35 1.27
N ILE A 61 -2.03 -9.56 1.54
CA ILE A 61 -2.69 -9.47 2.84
C ILE A 61 -4.04 -10.17 2.68
N THR A 62 -4.27 -11.23 3.45
CA THR A 62 -5.54 -11.97 3.43
C THR A 62 -6.71 -11.12 3.95
N ALA A 63 -7.93 -11.57 3.69
CA ALA A 63 -9.15 -10.89 4.13
C ALA A 63 -9.29 -10.81 5.66
N ASP A 64 -8.59 -11.66 6.41
CA ASP A 64 -8.46 -11.60 7.87
C ASP A 64 -7.24 -10.78 8.35
N GLY A 65 -6.34 -10.39 7.44
CA GLY A 65 -5.24 -9.46 7.70
C GLY A 65 -3.85 -10.06 7.87
N ARG A 66 -3.68 -11.37 7.69
CA ARG A 66 -2.36 -12.00 7.68
C ARG A 66 -1.62 -11.60 6.41
N TRP A 67 -0.38 -11.19 6.57
CA TRP A 67 0.54 -10.95 5.46
C TRP A 67 1.11 -12.29 5.03
N ALA A 68 0.92 -12.68 3.78
CA ALA A 68 1.28 -13.97 3.22
C ALA A 68 2.27 -13.79 2.07
N LEU A 69 3.24 -14.70 1.99
CA LEU A 69 4.07 -14.83 0.80
C LEU A 69 3.23 -15.44 -0.31
N THR A 70 3.24 -14.81 -1.48
CA THR A 70 2.44 -15.24 -2.63
C THR A 70 3.34 -15.53 -3.81
N ALA A 71 2.99 -16.57 -4.58
CA ALA A 71 3.68 -16.89 -5.81
C ALA A 71 3.58 -15.74 -6.83
N ASP A 72 4.64 -15.55 -7.61
CA ASP A 72 4.70 -14.57 -8.70
C ASP A 72 4.01 -15.09 -9.96
N GLU A 73 2.70 -15.29 -9.86
CA GLU A 73 1.86 -15.91 -10.89
C GLU A 73 0.69 -14.98 -11.25
N PRO A 74 0.94 -13.88 -11.98
CA PRO A 74 -0.06 -12.83 -12.21
C PRO A 74 -1.29 -13.31 -12.99
N GLU A 75 -1.21 -14.42 -13.72
CA GLU A 75 -2.33 -15.07 -14.41
C GLU A 75 -3.40 -15.53 -13.42
N ARG A 76 -3.00 -15.99 -12.23
CA ARG A 76 -3.91 -16.43 -11.16
C ARG A 76 -4.57 -15.28 -10.41
N MET A 77 -4.11 -14.05 -10.66
CA MET A 77 -4.64 -12.83 -10.07
C MET A 77 -5.75 -12.18 -10.92
N ALA A 78 -6.11 -12.78 -12.05
CA ALA A 78 -7.19 -12.29 -12.91
C ALA A 78 -8.57 -12.83 -12.48
N ILE A 79 -9.64 -12.10 -12.81
CA ILE A 79 -11.01 -12.63 -12.73
C ILE A 79 -11.17 -13.65 -13.86
N ALA A 80 -11.40 -14.91 -13.49
CA ALA A 80 -11.59 -16.02 -14.43
C ALA A 80 -12.83 -16.82 -14.04
N ASN A 81 -13.59 -17.32 -15.01
CA ASN A 81 -14.76 -18.18 -14.77
C ASN A 81 -15.80 -17.60 -13.77
N ARG A 82 -15.96 -16.27 -13.74
CA ARG A 82 -16.82 -15.54 -12.76
C ARG A 82 -16.39 -15.69 -11.30
N GLU A 83 -15.16 -16.12 -11.05
CA GLU A 83 -14.58 -16.19 -9.72
C GLU A 83 -13.63 -15.02 -9.49
N LEU A 84 -13.75 -14.42 -8.30
CA LEU A 84 -12.88 -13.35 -7.85
C LEU A 84 -11.60 -13.92 -7.24
N PRO A 85 -10.40 -13.46 -7.63
CA PRO A 85 -9.15 -13.92 -7.04
C PRO A 85 -9.05 -13.47 -5.57
N SER A 86 -8.28 -14.21 -4.78
CA SER A 86 -8.07 -13.88 -3.37
C SER A 86 -6.67 -14.28 -2.92
N VAL A 87 -6.12 -13.58 -1.92
CA VAL A 87 -4.79 -13.88 -1.37
C VAL A 87 -4.74 -15.28 -0.77
N GLU A 88 -5.82 -15.76 -0.15
CA GLU A 88 -5.88 -17.10 0.45
C GLU A 88 -5.63 -18.21 -0.57
N ARG A 89 -6.06 -18.00 -1.82
CA ARG A 89 -5.81 -18.95 -2.92
C ARG A 89 -4.41 -18.82 -3.52
N LEU A 90 -3.77 -17.66 -3.36
CA LEU A 90 -2.46 -17.34 -3.94
C LEU A 90 -1.30 -17.58 -2.96
N ALA A 91 -1.58 -17.61 -1.67
CA ALA A 91 -0.58 -17.80 -0.63
C ALA A 91 0.14 -19.15 -0.78
N GLU A 92 1.46 -19.15 -0.60
CA GLU A 92 2.26 -20.37 -0.64
C GLU A 92 1.96 -21.29 0.56
N SER A 93 1.50 -20.71 1.67
CA SER A 93 1.09 -21.42 2.87
C SER A 93 -0.17 -20.80 3.50
N GLY A 94 -1.01 -21.66 4.07
CA GLY A 94 -2.18 -21.28 4.87
C GLY A 94 -1.82 -20.69 6.23
N GLU A 95 -0.62 -20.98 6.76
CA GLU A 95 -0.20 -20.59 8.12
C GLU A 95 1.04 -19.69 8.12
N GLY A 96 1.81 -19.69 7.03
CA GLY A 96 2.96 -18.82 6.83
C GLY A 96 2.59 -17.34 6.87
N SER A 97 3.51 -16.54 7.41
CA SER A 97 3.34 -15.10 7.52
C SER A 97 4.61 -14.34 7.13
N VAL A 98 4.41 -13.20 6.48
CA VAL A 98 5.48 -12.25 6.15
C VAL A 98 5.50 -11.16 7.20
N VAL A 99 6.69 -10.85 7.71
CA VAL A 99 6.92 -9.84 8.74
C VAL A 99 7.80 -8.76 8.14
N LEU A 100 7.28 -7.52 8.12
CA LEU A 100 8.06 -6.33 7.83
C LEU A 100 8.81 -5.88 9.09
N PRO A 101 10.12 -5.57 9.00
CA PRO A 101 10.83 -4.95 10.10
C PRO A 101 10.27 -3.56 10.35
N VAL A 102 10.19 -3.16 11.62
CA VAL A 102 9.81 -1.80 12.05
C VAL A 102 11.01 -0.99 12.54
N ASP A 103 12.20 -1.59 12.50
CA ASP A 103 13.47 -0.90 12.77
C ASP A 103 13.96 -0.23 11.48
N PRO A 104 14.08 1.11 11.43
CA PRO A 104 14.59 1.81 10.25
C PRO A 104 15.97 1.38 9.77
N GLY A 105 16.79 0.80 10.67
CA GLY A 105 18.11 0.26 10.35
C GLY A 105 18.08 -1.12 9.69
N ASN A 106 16.92 -1.78 9.66
CA ASN A 106 16.75 -3.12 9.11
C ASN A 106 15.62 -3.14 8.06
N ARG A 107 15.94 -3.55 6.84
CA ARG A 107 14.96 -3.68 5.75
C ARG A 107 14.69 -5.13 5.34
N GLU A 108 15.25 -6.08 6.08
CA GLU A 108 15.13 -7.50 5.78
C GLU A 108 13.71 -7.98 6.11
N VAL A 109 12.99 -8.40 5.08
CA VAL A 109 11.67 -9.00 5.24
C VAL A 109 11.83 -10.47 5.61
N VAL A 110 11.05 -10.94 6.57
CA VAL A 110 11.14 -12.31 7.08
C VAL A 110 9.86 -13.08 6.80
N TYR A 111 9.99 -14.30 6.32
CA TYR A 111 8.91 -15.28 6.28
C TYR A 111 9.00 -16.21 7.49
N SER A 112 7.89 -16.38 8.20
CA SER A 112 7.80 -17.22 9.39
C SER A 112 6.58 -18.14 9.29
N GLU A 113 6.77 -19.41 9.62
CA GLU A 113 5.73 -20.43 9.62
C GLU A 113 5.82 -21.24 10.93
N PRO A 114 4.68 -21.62 11.54
CA PRO A 114 4.69 -22.37 12.79
C PRO A 114 5.56 -23.63 12.72
N GLY A 115 6.42 -23.82 13.72
CA GLY A 115 7.32 -24.97 13.81
C GLY A 115 8.52 -24.94 12.85
N SER A 116 8.70 -23.87 12.07
CA SER A 116 9.84 -23.70 11.16
C SER A 116 10.76 -22.57 11.61
N VAL A 117 12.04 -22.66 11.24
CA VAL A 117 12.99 -21.55 11.41
C VAL A 117 12.60 -20.42 10.44
N PRO A 118 12.46 -19.16 10.91
CA PRO A 118 12.18 -18.03 10.04
C PRO A 118 13.23 -17.88 8.93
N LYS A 119 12.78 -17.51 7.74
CA LYS A 119 13.60 -17.37 6.54
C LYS A 119 13.66 -15.90 6.13
N ALA A 120 14.86 -15.40 5.88
CA ALA A 120 15.04 -14.10 5.24
C ALA A 120 14.54 -14.16 3.79
N LEU A 121 13.67 -13.22 3.43
CA LEU A 121 13.26 -12.94 2.06
C LEU A 121 14.12 -11.84 1.43
N GLY A 122 15.08 -11.29 2.18
CA GLY A 122 16.00 -10.23 1.77
C GLY A 122 15.46 -8.82 2.00
N ASP A 123 16.32 -7.84 1.74
CA ASP A 123 16.00 -6.42 1.92
C ASP A 123 15.01 -5.91 0.88
N VAL A 124 14.03 -5.12 1.32
CA VAL A 124 13.11 -4.40 0.44
C VAL A 124 13.53 -2.94 0.32
N ASP A 125 13.75 -2.51 -0.92
CA ASP A 125 14.15 -1.12 -1.22
C ASP A 125 12.94 -0.18 -1.31
N VAL A 126 11.80 -0.70 -1.75
CA VAL A 126 10.55 0.07 -1.88
C VAL A 126 9.32 -0.83 -1.80
N VAL A 127 8.27 -0.34 -1.14
CA VAL A 127 6.95 -0.96 -1.15
C VAL A 127 6.07 -0.29 -2.19
N PHE A 128 5.40 -1.09 -3.02
CA PHE A 128 4.39 -0.65 -3.97
C PHE A 128 3.00 -1.14 -3.49
N PRO A 129 2.26 -0.31 -2.73
CA PRO A 129 0.98 -0.70 -2.16
C PRO A 129 -0.15 -0.62 -3.18
N MET A 130 -0.78 -1.76 -3.48
CA MET A 130 -1.95 -1.91 -4.36
C MET A 130 -3.22 -2.16 -3.56
N LEU A 131 -3.34 -1.61 -2.35
CA LEU A 131 -4.47 -1.82 -1.45
C LEU A 131 -5.59 -0.82 -1.73
N HIS A 132 -6.83 -1.25 -1.47
CA HIS A 132 -8.03 -0.42 -1.59
C HIS A 132 -8.82 -0.39 -0.29
N GLY A 133 -9.40 0.76 0.03
CA GLY A 133 -10.24 0.95 1.19
C GLY A 133 -9.47 1.06 2.52
N PRO A 134 -10.12 0.71 3.65
CA PRO A 134 -9.53 0.82 4.98
C PRO A 134 -8.18 0.11 5.09
N TYR A 135 -7.31 0.63 5.95
CA TYR A 135 -5.94 0.17 6.19
C TYR A 135 -4.94 0.39 5.05
N GLY A 136 -5.42 0.48 3.80
CA GLY A 136 -4.59 0.66 2.61
C GLY A 136 -4.48 2.11 2.14
N GLU A 137 -5.61 2.80 2.05
CA GLU A 137 -5.72 4.16 1.48
C GLU A 137 -5.89 5.24 2.55
N ASP A 138 -6.10 4.87 3.81
CA ASP A 138 -6.45 5.77 4.92
C ASP A 138 -5.24 6.30 5.72
N GLY A 139 -4.02 5.99 5.30
CA GLY A 139 -2.78 6.37 6.00
C GLY A 139 -2.25 5.31 6.96
N THR A 140 -2.98 4.23 7.23
CA THR A 140 -2.56 3.20 8.22
C THR A 140 -1.30 2.46 7.76
N LEU A 141 -1.33 1.87 6.55
CA LEU A 141 -0.14 1.19 6.01
C LEU A 141 1.01 2.19 5.83
N GLN A 142 0.73 3.40 5.35
CA GLN A 142 1.75 4.43 5.19
C GLN A 142 2.43 4.72 6.52
N GLY A 143 1.68 4.82 7.62
CA GLY A 143 2.25 5.02 8.95
C GLY A 143 3.15 3.88 9.40
N LEU A 144 2.81 2.62 9.09
CA LEU A 144 3.70 1.47 9.32
C LEU A 144 5.01 1.62 8.53
N LEU A 145 4.92 2.05 7.27
CA LEU A 145 6.09 2.20 6.39
C LEU A 145 6.98 3.40 6.76
N GLU A 146 6.39 4.49 7.27
CA GLU A 146 7.15 5.60 7.87
C GLU A 146 7.95 5.12 9.09
N LEU A 147 7.33 4.29 9.95
CA LEU A 147 8.01 3.74 11.13
C LEU A 147 9.13 2.77 10.75
N SER A 148 8.94 1.94 9.71
CA SER A 148 9.97 1.02 9.24
C SER A 148 11.09 1.68 8.44
N GLY A 149 10.97 2.97 8.07
CA GLY A 149 11.94 3.65 7.22
C GLY A 149 12.07 3.07 5.81
N VAL A 150 11.08 2.28 5.37
CA VAL A 150 11.03 1.69 4.02
C VAL A 150 10.31 2.65 3.08
N PRO A 151 10.95 3.12 1.99
CA PRO A 151 10.30 3.94 0.98
C PRO A 151 9.06 3.27 0.40
N TYR A 152 8.06 4.06 0.00
CA TYR A 152 6.85 3.52 -0.62
C TYR A 152 6.27 4.43 -1.69
N VAL A 153 5.54 3.82 -2.63
CA VAL A 153 4.86 4.52 -3.71
C VAL A 153 3.52 5.09 -3.21
N GLY A 154 3.21 6.33 -3.60
CA GLY A 154 1.91 6.95 -3.39
C GLY A 154 1.94 8.15 -2.45
N ALA A 155 0.77 8.50 -1.92
CA ALA A 155 0.59 9.58 -0.98
C ALA A 155 1.12 9.21 0.42
N GLY A 156 1.68 10.19 1.13
CA GLY A 156 2.09 10.01 2.52
C GLY A 156 0.92 10.00 3.51
N VAL A 157 1.20 9.69 4.79
CA VAL A 157 0.19 9.47 5.85
C VAL A 157 -0.94 10.52 5.87
N LEU A 158 -0.59 11.81 5.93
CA LEU A 158 -1.58 12.89 6.02
C LEU A 158 -2.44 12.97 4.75
N ALA A 159 -1.80 12.91 3.58
CA ALA A 159 -2.49 13.03 2.31
C ALA A 159 -3.45 11.84 2.07
N SER A 160 -3.04 10.63 2.45
CA SER A 160 -3.90 9.44 2.43
C SER A 160 -5.10 9.59 3.37
N ALA A 161 -4.86 9.96 4.63
CA ALA A 161 -5.94 10.15 5.61
C ALA A 161 -6.95 11.23 5.20
N VAL A 162 -6.46 12.39 4.73
CA VAL A 162 -7.32 13.49 4.25
C VAL A 162 -8.04 13.12 2.96
N GLY A 163 -7.36 12.44 2.03
CA GLY A 163 -7.96 12.02 0.76
C GLY A 163 -9.07 10.99 0.94
N MET A 164 -8.94 10.10 1.92
CA MET A 164 -9.93 9.08 2.23
C MET A 164 -11.17 9.65 2.96
N ASP A 165 -10.98 10.67 3.82
CA ASP A 165 -12.08 11.31 4.53
C ASP A 165 -12.71 12.44 3.69
N LYS A 166 -13.90 12.18 3.15
CA LYS A 166 -14.63 13.13 2.29
C LYS A 166 -15.03 14.43 2.99
N GLU A 167 -15.20 14.48 4.32
CA GLU A 167 -15.42 15.73 5.04
C GLU A 167 -14.14 16.57 5.00
N TYR A 168 -13.02 15.99 5.42
CA TYR A 168 -11.75 16.72 5.52
C TYR A 168 -11.18 17.08 4.14
N MET A 169 -11.26 16.17 3.16
CA MET A 169 -10.93 16.46 1.76
C MET A 169 -11.66 17.71 1.25
N LYS A 170 -12.99 17.78 1.42
CA LYS A 170 -13.79 18.93 0.96
C LYS A 170 -13.41 20.21 1.69
N ARG A 171 -13.15 20.14 3.00
CA ARG A 171 -12.69 21.30 3.79
C ARG A 171 -11.34 21.83 3.28
N VAL A 172 -10.40 20.93 3.00
CA VAL A 172 -9.09 21.32 2.44
C VAL A 172 -9.26 21.96 1.07
N PHE A 173 -10.06 21.36 0.17
CA PHE A 173 -10.34 21.93 -1.15
C PHE A 173 -10.93 23.36 -1.05
N VAL A 174 -11.92 23.55 -0.19
CA VAL A 174 -12.52 24.88 0.06
C VAL A 174 -11.48 25.88 0.58
N SER A 175 -10.59 25.48 1.48
CA SER A 175 -9.54 26.39 1.98
C SER A 175 -8.56 26.87 0.91
N PHE A 176 -8.42 26.12 -0.19
CA PHE A 176 -7.63 26.50 -1.36
C PHE A 176 -8.47 27.11 -2.49
N GLY A 177 -9.74 27.42 -2.25
CA GLY A 177 -10.63 28.03 -3.24
C GLY A 177 -11.09 27.08 -4.35
N LEU A 178 -10.94 25.76 -4.17
CA LEU A 178 -11.42 24.78 -5.13
C LEU A 178 -12.93 24.53 -4.95
N PRO A 179 -13.70 24.49 -6.04
CA PRO A 179 -15.14 24.24 -5.96
C PRO A 179 -15.42 22.81 -5.50
N VAL A 180 -16.35 22.66 -4.56
CA VAL A 180 -16.87 21.36 -4.10
C VAL A 180 -18.40 21.37 -4.15
N GLY A 181 -19.01 20.22 -4.39
CA GLY A 181 -20.46 20.09 -4.32
C GLY A 181 -20.99 20.35 -2.89
N PRO A 182 -22.18 20.98 -2.74
CA PRO A 182 -22.82 21.19 -1.45
C PRO A 182 -22.83 19.91 -0.61
N TYR A 183 -22.56 20.03 0.69
CA TYR A 183 -22.50 18.88 1.58
C TYR A 183 -22.92 19.25 3.01
N GLU A 184 -23.41 18.24 3.71
CA GLU A 184 -23.70 18.28 5.13
C GLU A 184 -23.14 17.00 5.77
N VAL A 185 -22.58 17.12 6.96
CA VAL A 185 -21.97 16.00 7.69
C VAL A 185 -22.90 15.59 8.82
N ILE A 186 -23.39 14.36 8.77
CA ILE A 186 -24.26 13.78 9.79
C ILE A 186 -23.39 12.87 10.67
N ARG A 187 -23.40 13.10 11.99
CA ARG A 187 -22.63 12.30 12.95
C ARG A 187 -23.52 11.30 13.68
N PRO A 188 -22.99 10.18 14.19
CA PRO A 188 -23.74 9.31 15.09
C PRO A 188 -24.32 10.12 16.26
N GLY A 189 -25.63 10.03 16.49
CA GLY A 189 -26.31 10.74 17.58
C GLY A 189 -26.76 12.17 17.26
N SER A 190 -26.42 12.75 16.10
CA SER A 190 -27.06 14.00 15.67
C SER A 190 -28.46 13.70 15.14
N GLY A 191 -29.51 14.21 15.81
CA GLY A 191 -30.90 14.01 15.40
C GLY A 191 -31.17 14.58 14.00
N SER A 192 -31.75 13.79 13.11
CA SER A 192 -31.97 14.08 11.68
C SER A 192 -33.09 15.10 11.39
N ARG A 193 -33.36 16.05 12.30
CA ARG A 193 -34.65 16.77 12.29
C ARG A 193 -34.87 17.77 11.15
N ASN A 194 -33.90 18.09 10.31
CA ASN A 194 -34.07 19.04 9.20
C ASN A 194 -33.14 18.76 8.00
N LEU A 195 -33.02 17.51 7.56
CA LEU A 195 -32.24 17.21 6.35
C LEU A 195 -33.10 17.43 5.09
N PRO A 196 -32.60 18.17 4.08
CA PRO A 196 -33.24 18.19 2.76
C PRO A 196 -33.28 16.77 2.15
N PRO A 197 -34.18 16.48 1.19
CA PRO A 197 -34.25 15.17 0.55
C PRO A 197 -32.87 14.78 -0.01
N PRO A 198 -32.44 13.52 0.17
CA PRO A 198 -31.07 13.14 -0.13
C PRO A 198 -30.79 13.25 -1.64
N ALA A 199 -29.84 14.12 -2.00
CA ALA A 199 -29.00 13.90 -3.17
C ALA A 199 -27.93 12.84 -2.83
N ALA A 200 -27.34 12.19 -3.84
CA ALA A 200 -26.41 11.06 -3.70
C ALA A 200 -25.50 11.15 -2.46
N GLY A 201 -25.71 10.25 -1.50
CA GLY A 201 -24.98 10.22 -0.24
C GLY A 201 -23.68 9.43 -0.34
N SER A 202 -22.63 9.90 0.32
CA SER A 202 -21.37 9.17 0.46
C SER A 202 -20.99 9.07 1.94
N TRP A 203 -20.70 7.87 2.41
CA TRP A 203 -20.22 7.65 3.78
C TRP A 203 -18.75 8.05 3.91
N SER A 204 -18.40 8.73 5.00
CA SER A 204 -17.04 9.19 5.34
C SER A 204 -16.52 8.53 6.63
N SER A 205 -16.67 7.21 6.75
CA SER A 205 -16.05 6.48 7.86
C SER A 205 -14.77 5.78 7.39
N PRO A 206 -13.61 6.02 8.03
CA PRO A 206 -12.39 5.23 7.79
C PRO A 206 -12.50 3.80 8.35
N ARG A 207 -13.54 3.47 9.13
CA ARG A 207 -13.82 2.11 9.60
C ARG A 207 -15.28 1.79 9.37
N SER A 208 -15.56 0.94 8.39
CA SER A 208 -16.89 0.33 8.29
C SER A 208 -17.04 -0.66 9.45
N THR A 209 -17.66 -0.22 10.55
CA THR A 209 -18.25 -1.19 11.46
C THR A 209 -19.46 -1.76 10.74
N ALA A 210 -19.27 -2.85 9.99
CA ALA A 210 -20.37 -3.73 9.62
C ALA A 210 -21.13 -4.07 10.90
N GLY A 211 -22.43 -3.78 10.92
CA GLY A 211 -23.27 -3.89 12.10
C GLY A 211 -23.18 -5.29 12.71
N ARG A 212 -22.89 -5.35 14.01
CA ARG A 212 -23.23 -6.54 14.81
C ARG A 212 -24.75 -6.54 14.93
N SER A 213 -25.40 -7.47 14.24
CA SER A 213 -26.76 -7.86 14.57
C SER A 213 -26.74 -8.58 15.92
N SER A 214 -27.41 -7.99 16.90
CA SER A 214 -27.89 -8.64 18.11
C SER A 214 -28.90 -9.74 17.79
#